data_AF-A0A2W5Y894-F1
#
_entry.id   AF-A0A2W5Y894-F1
#
_cell.length_a   1.000
_cell.length_b   1.000
_cell.length_c   1.000
_cell.angle_alpha   90.00
_cell.angle_beta   90.00
_cell.angle_gamma   90.00
#
_symmetry.space_group_name_H-M   'P 1'
#
loop_
_entity.id
_entity.type
_entity.pdbx_description
1 polymer ?
#
loop_
_entity_poly.entity_id
_entity_poly.type
_entity_poly.pdbx_seq_one_letter_code
_entity_poly.pdbx_strand_id
1 'polypeptide(L)'
;MRSRSFIAVTGVLVVLVAAIVAMVVYDSSRSTTIAKGIQVAHVDVGGLSRSQARARLQSELLVPLNQPIVVRAGGHRYTLSPQQAHIVTDVNGDVQEAINRSHQGSIFSRTFRNLTGARINADLPARVEYDHTAVANLVRQVAMRIDRAPTDAQISYSSAGISTVPEAPGRALFADPLRRQLRRALTDPRAARVVDARYRTLPAHVTQAQLSAKYPSIIVVNRSAFELKLFKHLKLAHTYPIAVGMQGLDTPAGLWHIQWEQTDPPWYVPNDAWAGSLAGKTIPPGPQDPLKARFMSFNGGAGIHGIDPSEYGTIGHTASHGCIRMTIPDVINLYDQVKVGDPVYIA
;
A
#
# COMPACT_ATOMS: atom_id res chain seq x y z
N MET A 1 -66.56 29.12 67.45
CA MET A 1 -66.28 27.99 66.54
C MET A 1 -64.92 28.06 65.81
N ARG A 2 -63.91 28.83 66.29
CA ARG A 2 -62.64 29.03 65.56
C ARG A 2 -61.41 28.27 66.10
N SER A 3 -61.51 27.54 67.21
CA SER A 3 -60.33 26.90 67.85
C SER A 3 -59.96 25.52 67.31
N ARG A 4 -60.94 24.68 66.92
CA ARG A 4 -60.67 23.31 66.45
C ARG A 4 -60.05 23.25 65.05
N SER A 5 -60.49 24.14 64.15
CA SER A 5 -59.94 24.26 62.80
C SER A 5 -58.54 24.88 62.79
N PHE A 6 -58.26 25.83 63.70
CA PHE A 6 -56.91 26.40 63.84
C PHE A 6 -55.92 25.35 64.35
N ILE A 7 -56.26 24.60 65.40
CA ILE A 7 -55.42 23.52 65.94
C ILE A 7 -55.17 22.43 64.88
N ALA A 8 -56.19 22.07 64.10
CA ALA A 8 -56.04 21.08 63.01
C ALA A 8 -55.12 21.58 61.89
N VAL A 9 -55.27 22.84 61.45
CA VAL A 9 -54.40 23.44 60.42
C VAL A 9 -52.97 23.58 60.93
N THR A 10 -52.76 24.03 62.16
CA THR A 10 -51.43 24.12 62.77
C THR A 10 -50.80 22.74 62.93
N GLY A 11 -51.56 21.72 63.33
CA GLY A 11 -51.07 20.34 63.44
C GLY A 11 -50.63 19.76 62.09
N VAL A 12 -51.40 19.96 61.03
CA VAL A 12 -51.02 19.55 59.66
C VAL A 12 -49.77 20.29 59.18
N LEU A 13 -49.65 21.58 59.49
CA LEU A 13 -48.49 22.39 59.12
C LEU A 13 -47.21 21.91 59.85
N VAL A 14 -47.33 21.56 61.14
CA VAL A 14 -46.22 20.98 61.92
C VAL A 14 -45.78 19.64 61.34
N VAL A 15 -46.72 18.77 60.95
CA VAL A 15 -46.41 17.49 60.31
C VAL A 15 -45.73 17.69 58.94
N LEU A 16 -46.20 18.66 58.15
CA LEU A 16 -45.58 18.99 56.86
C LEU A 16 -44.17 19.55 57.03
N VAL A 17 -43.95 20.45 57.98
CA VAL A 17 -42.61 20.98 58.29
C VAL A 17 -41.70 19.85 58.80
N ALA A 18 -42.19 18.99 59.69
CA ALA A 18 -41.43 17.83 60.16
C ALA A 18 -41.09 16.86 59.03
N ALA A 19 -42.01 16.64 58.07
CA ALA A 19 -41.77 15.81 56.89
C ALA A 19 -40.74 16.43 55.93
N ILE A 20 -40.78 17.75 55.74
CA ILE A 20 -39.78 18.48 54.94
C ILE A 20 -38.41 18.42 55.63
N VAL A 21 -38.35 18.66 56.94
CA VAL A 21 -37.10 18.55 57.72
C VAL A 21 -36.56 17.12 57.67
N ALA A 22 -37.40 16.10 57.81
CA ALA A 22 -37.00 14.70 57.67
C ALA A 22 -36.48 14.39 56.26
N MET A 23 -37.13 14.91 55.20
CA MET A 23 -36.62 14.80 53.83
C MET A 23 -35.27 15.48 53.64
N VAL A 24 -35.07 16.67 54.23
CA VAL A 24 -33.80 17.40 54.17
C VAL A 24 -32.70 16.62 54.88
N VAL A 25 -32.95 16.13 56.10
CA VAL A 25 -32.00 15.33 56.87
C VAL A 25 -31.66 14.02 56.15
N TYR A 26 -32.66 13.36 55.55
CA TYR A 26 -32.46 12.14 54.79
C TYR A 26 -31.64 12.38 53.52
N ASP A 27 -31.96 13.40 52.72
CA ASP A 27 -31.20 13.78 51.51
C ASP A 27 -29.77 14.20 51.86
N SER A 28 -29.57 14.96 52.95
CA SER A 28 -28.24 15.36 53.41
C SER A 28 -27.38 14.19 53.87
N SER A 29 -27.98 13.18 54.51
CA SER A 29 -27.27 11.97 54.94
C SER A 29 -26.76 11.09 53.78
N ARG A 30 -27.34 11.27 52.57
CA ARG A 30 -26.97 10.56 51.34
C ARG A 30 -26.27 11.44 50.30
N SER A 31 -25.86 12.64 50.70
CA SER A 31 -25.17 13.60 49.82
C SER A 31 -23.84 13.10 49.25
N THR A 32 -23.28 12.01 49.79
CA THR A 32 -21.99 11.44 49.37
C THR A 32 -22.11 10.15 48.56
N THR A 33 -23.34 9.67 48.31
CA THR A 33 -23.61 8.43 47.57
C THR A 33 -24.15 8.73 46.18
N ILE A 34 -23.62 8.02 45.18
CA ILE A 34 -24.07 8.14 43.79
C ILE A 34 -25.43 7.46 43.64
N ALA A 35 -26.35 8.06 42.89
CA ALA A 35 -27.65 7.46 42.64
C ALA A 35 -27.52 6.15 41.84
N LYS A 36 -28.37 5.16 42.16
CA LYS A 36 -28.36 3.85 41.49
C LYS A 36 -28.60 3.99 39.98
N GLY A 37 -27.89 3.21 39.18
CA GLY A 37 -28.00 3.18 37.73
C GLY A 37 -27.01 4.08 36.97
N ILE A 38 -26.26 4.93 37.68
CA ILE A 38 -25.21 5.76 37.06
C ILE A 38 -23.96 4.92 36.78
N GLN A 39 -23.46 5.02 35.56
CA GLN A 39 -22.21 4.42 35.12
C GLN A 39 -21.22 5.50 34.67
N VAL A 40 -19.93 5.19 34.74
CA VAL A 40 -18.85 6.01 34.17
C VAL A 40 -18.02 5.10 33.25
N ALA A 41 -17.97 5.42 31.95
CA ALA A 41 -17.38 4.56 30.92
C ALA A 41 -17.83 3.10 31.06
N HIS A 42 -19.13 2.90 31.25
CA HIS A 42 -19.78 1.61 31.47
C HIS A 42 -19.42 0.87 32.78
N VAL A 43 -18.65 1.48 33.68
CA VAL A 43 -18.41 0.94 35.03
C VAL A 43 -19.53 1.39 35.94
N ASP A 44 -20.25 0.44 36.57
CA ASP A 44 -21.31 0.75 37.51
C ASP A 44 -20.74 1.35 38.79
N VAL A 45 -21.10 2.61 39.04
CA VAL A 45 -20.73 3.37 40.25
C VAL A 45 -21.97 3.74 41.07
N GLY A 46 -23.16 3.35 40.62
CA GLY A 46 -24.42 3.67 41.27
C GLY A 46 -24.56 3.00 42.63
N GLY A 47 -25.01 3.76 43.63
CA GLY A 47 -25.15 3.29 45.01
C GLY A 47 -23.84 3.26 45.81
N LEU A 48 -22.69 3.58 45.19
CA LEU A 48 -21.40 3.64 45.86
C LEU A 48 -21.16 5.00 46.51
N SER A 49 -20.39 5.01 47.61
CA SER A 49 -19.81 6.23 48.15
C SER A 49 -18.71 6.77 47.23
N ARG A 50 -18.31 8.04 47.39
CA ARG A 50 -17.17 8.62 46.65
C ARG A 50 -15.90 7.77 46.70
N SER A 51 -15.53 7.22 47.86
CA SER A 51 -14.32 6.39 48.00
C SER A 51 -14.48 5.02 47.34
N GLN A 52 -15.66 4.40 47.47
CA GLN A 52 -15.98 3.14 46.82
C GLN A 52 -16.02 3.27 45.29
N ALA A 53 -16.62 4.35 44.77
CA ALA A 53 -16.66 4.64 43.35
C ALA A 53 -15.26 4.88 42.77
N ARG A 54 -14.39 5.61 43.48
CA ARG A 54 -12.98 5.77 43.11
C ARG A 54 -12.25 4.44 43.04
N ALA A 55 -12.37 3.60 44.07
CA ALA A 55 -11.74 2.28 44.10
C ALA A 55 -12.23 1.40 42.94
N ARG A 56 -13.54 1.44 42.64
CA ARG A 56 -14.17 0.70 41.54
C ARG A 56 -13.66 1.15 40.18
N LEU A 57 -13.61 2.45 39.92
CA LEU A 57 -13.05 3.00 38.68
C LEU A 57 -11.56 2.70 38.58
N GLN A 58 -10.84 2.73 39.70
CA GLN A 58 -9.42 2.37 39.69
C GLN A 58 -9.19 0.92 39.29
N SER A 59 -10.03 -0.02 39.73
CA SER A 59 -9.89 -1.43 39.37
C SER A 59 -10.45 -1.76 37.99
N GLU A 60 -11.56 -1.15 37.57
CA GLU A 60 -12.30 -1.56 36.36
C GLU A 60 -12.10 -0.65 35.15
N LEU A 61 -11.67 0.59 35.35
CA LEU A 61 -11.34 1.52 34.28
C LEU A 61 -9.82 1.64 34.13
N LEU A 62 -9.11 2.02 35.20
CA LEU A 62 -7.68 2.31 35.14
C LEU A 62 -6.83 1.07 34.84
N VAL A 63 -7.05 -0.05 35.53
CA VAL A 63 -6.23 -1.26 35.32
C VAL A 63 -6.33 -1.78 33.88
N PRO A 64 -7.53 -1.93 33.26
CA PRO A 64 -7.63 -2.31 31.85
C PRO A 64 -7.03 -1.29 30.89
N LEU A 65 -7.20 0.01 31.13
CA LEU A 65 -6.63 1.07 30.28
C LEU A 65 -5.09 1.11 30.37
N ASN A 66 -4.52 0.70 31.50
CA ASN A 66 -3.08 0.61 31.71
C ASN A 66 -2.46 -0.68 31.17
N GLN A 67 -3.20 -1.47 30.37
CA GLN A 67 -2.63 -2.59 29.63
C GLN A 67 -2.08 -2.13 28.27
N PRO A 68 -0.92 -2.67 27.85
CA PRO A 68 -0.37 -2.36 26.54
C PRO A 68 -1.28 -2.87 25.42
N ILE A 69 -1.36 -2.11 24.33
CA ILE A 69 -2.09 -2.50 23.13
C ILE A 69 -1.13 -3.13 22.14
N VAL A 70 -1.43 -4.34 21.68
CA VAL A 70 -0.62 -5.10 20.72
C VAL A 70 -1.27 -5.05 19.35
N VAL A 71 -0.56 -4.51 18.36
CA VAL A 71 -0.94 -4.55 16.95
C VAL A 71 -0.23 -5.71 16.26
N ARG A 72 -0.99 -6.61 15.63
CA ARG A 72 -0.45 -7.69 14.79
C ARG A 72 -0.56 -7.31 13.32
N ALA A 73 0.56 -7.35 12.61
CA ALA A 73 0.62 -7.00 11.19
C ALA A 73 1.71 -7.79 10.47
N GLY A 74 1.36 -8.51 9.40
CA GLY A 74 2.35 -9.18 8.53
C GLY A 74 3.32 -10.12 9.26
N GLY A 75 2.86 -10.84 10.28
CA GLY A 75 3.70 -11.74 11.10
C GLY A 75 4.48 -11.05 12.23
N HIS A 76 4.44 -9.72 12.30
CA HIS A 76 5.10 -8.93 13.34
C HIS A 76 4.11 -8.44 14.40
N ARG A 77 4.64 -8.10 15.58
CA ARG A 77 3.90 -7.54 16.71
C ARG A 77 4.50 -6.17 17.05
N TYR A 78 3.62 -5.19 17.24
CA TYR A 78 3.96 -3.85 17.68
C TYR A 78 3.19 -3.56 18.95
N THR A 79 3.78 -2.83 19.88
CA THR A 79 3.16 -2.58 21.18
C THR A 79 3.10 -1.08 21.42
N LEU A 80 1.92 -0.59 21.78
CA LEU A 80 1.71 0.74 22.36
C LEU A 80 1.60 0.58 23.87
N SER A 81 2.60 1.06 24.60
CA SER A 81 2.50 1.09 26.06
C SER A 81 1.64 2.28 26.52
N PRO A 82 1.00 2.19 27.70
CA PRO A 82 0.27 3.32 28.28
C PRO A 82 1.16 4.55 28.51
N GLN A 83 2.44 4.35 28.83
CA GLN A 83 3.41 5.42 29.02
C GLN A 83 3.69 6.16 27.71
N GLN A 84 3.84 5.42 26.60
CA GLN A 84 4.01 6.01 25.27
C GLN A 84 2.76 6.76 24.81
N ALA A 85 1.58 6.24 25.15
CA ALA A 85 0.31 6.89 24.84
C ALA A 85 -0.04 8.04 25.80
N HIS A 86 0.77 8.28 26.86
CA HIS A 86 0.53 9.29 27.89
C HIS A 86 -0.92 9.32 28.37
N ILE A 87 -1.48 8.14 28.70
CA ILE A 87 -2.88 8.03 29.10
C ILE A 87 -3.07 8.73 30.45
N VAL A 88 -3.91 9.76 30.46
CA VAL A 88 -4.31 10.48 31.68
C VAL A 88 -5.81 10.30 31.87
N THR A 89 -6.22 9.93 33.07
CA THR A 89 -7.63 9.80 33.45
C THR A 89 -7.92 10.57 34.74
N ASP A 90 -8.91 11.44 34.74
CA ASP A 90 -9.36 12.15 35.95
C ASP A 90 -10.49 11.40 36.65
N VAL A 91 -10.12 10.33 37.38
CA VAL A 91 -11.07 9.54 38.18
C VAL A 91 -11.80 10.41 39.23
N ASN A 92 -11.13 11.43 39.77
CA ASN A 92 -11.73 12.29 40.79
C ASN A 92 -12.81 13.19 40.20
N GLY A 93 -12.51 13.84 39.07
CA GLY A 93 -13.47 14.62 38.31
C GLY A 93 -14.64 13.79 37.83
N ASP A 94 -14.41 12.55 37.37
CA ASP A 94 -15.47 11.69 36.85
C ASP A 94 -16.41 11.20 37.96
N VAL A 95 -15.89 10.89 39.15
CA VAL A 95 -16.72 10.62 40.34
C VAL A 95 -17.48 11.87 40.78
N GLN A 96 -16.84 13.04 40.74
CA GLN A 96 -17.52 14.30 41.07
C GLN A 96 -18.67 14.59 40.10
N GLU A 97 -18.49 14.33 38.82
CA GLU A 97 -19.54 14.49 37.81
C GLU A 97 -20.69 13.49 38.01
N ALA A 98 -20.40 12.23 38.36
CA ALA A 98 -21.41 11.25 38.74
C ALA A 98 -22.24 11.70 39.96
N ILE A 99 -21.59 12.30 40.96
CA ILE A 99 -22.25 12.91 42.12
C ILE A 99 -23.11 14.09 41.67
N ASN A 100 -22.57 15.03 40.90
CA ASN A 100 -23.30 16.19 40.38
C ASN A 100 -24.56 15.75 39.63
N ARG A 101 -24.44 14.73 38.77
CA ARG A 101 -25.55 14.16 38.02
C ARG A 101 -26.59 13.49 38.92
N SER A 102 -26.17 12.86 40.01
CA SER A 102 -27.06 12.28 41.03
C SER A 102 -27.94 13.34 41.71
N HIS A 103 -27.42 14.55 41.87
CA HIS A 103 -28.10 15.64 42.58
C HIS A 103 -28.99 16.52 41.69
N GLN A 104 -29.04 16.27 40.38
CA GLN A 104 -29.92 17.02 39.48
C GLN A 104 -31.40 16.74 39.78
N GLY A 105 -32.17 17.82 39.99
CA GLY A 105 -33.60 17.79 40.33
C GLY A 105 -33.90 18.41 41.70
N SER A 106 -35.18 18.56 42.03
CA SER A 106 -35.61 19.06 43.34
C SER A 106 -35.41 18.00 44.43
N ILE A 107 -35.29 18.46 45.69
CA ILE A 107 -35.18 17.56 46.86
C ILE A 107 -36.32 16.54 46.91
N PHE A 108 -37.54 16.93 46.52
CA PHE A 108 -38.69 16.03 46.44
C PHE A 108 -38.46 14.87 45.45
N SER A 109 -38.00 15.21 44.24
CA SER A 109 -37.75 14.20 43.19
C SER A 109 -36.58 13.27 43.53
N ARG A 110 -35.58 13.74 44.29
CA ARG A 110 -34.45 12.92 44.76
C ARG A 110 -34.88 11.99 45.88
N THR A 111 -35.60 12.50 46.87
CA THR A 111 -36.05 11.68 48.01
C THR A 111 -37.05 10.62 47.59
N PHE A 112 -38.01 10.95 46.71
CA PHE A 112 -38.96 9.96 46.16
C PHE A 112 -38.24 8.85 45.39
N ARG A 113 -37.22 9.19 44.59
CA ARG A 113 -36.40 8.23 43.83
C ARG A 113 -35.60 7.30 44.74
N ASN A 114 -35.01 7.87 45.79
CA ASN A 114 -34.23 7.11 46.77
C ASN A 114 -35.09 6.16 47.62
N LEU A 115 -36.36 6.51 47.87
CA LEU A 115 -37.32 5.68 48.59
C LEU A 115 -37.92 4.56 47.73
N THR A 116 -38.28 4.87 46.47
CA THR A 116 -38.84 3.90 45.52
C THR A 116 -37.79 3.00 44.88
N GLY A 117 -36.51 3.35 45.00
CA GLY A 117 -35.41 2.61 44.39
C GLY A 117 -35.27 2.85 42.88
N ALA A 118 -35.91 3.89 42.34
CA ALA A 118 -35.85 4.22 40.93
C ALA A 118 -34.41 4.55 40.46
N ARG A 119 -34.05 4.07 39.26
CA ARG A 119 -32.69 4.17 38.69
C ARG A 119 -32.54 5.35 37.75
N ILE A 120 -31.36 5.96 37.75
CA ILE A 120 -30.95 6.95 36.73
C ILE A 120 -30.15 6.19 35.68
N ASN A 121 -30.77 5.87 34.55
CA ASN A 121 -30.05 5.23 33.43
C ASN A 121 -29.18 6.28 32.72
N ALA A 122 -28.01 6.57 33.29
CA ALA A 122 -27.04 7.52 32.74
C ALA A 122 -25.66 6.89 32.72
N ASP A 123 -25.00 6.99 31.58
CA ASP A 123 -23.62 6.55 31.38
C ASP A 123 -22.78 7.76 30.99
N LEU A 124 -21.89 8.15 31.90
CA LEU A 124 -21.04 9.32 31.74
C LEU A 124 -19.75 8.92 31.03
N PRO A 125 -19.29 9.66 30.01
CA PRO A 125 -18.00 9.38 29.39
C PRO A 125 -16.88 9.62 30.41
N ALA A 126 -15.96 8.66 30.54
CA ALA A 126 -14.73 8.92 31.29
C ALA A 126 -13.86 9.90 30.50
N ARG A 127 -13.24 10.84 31.22
CA ARG A 127 -12.27 11.76 30.60
C ARG A 127 -10.93 11.05 30.50
N VAL A 128 -10.69 10.46 29.33
CA VAL A 128 -9.44 9.82 28.97
C VAL A 128 -8.73 10.69 27.95
N GLU A 129 -7.63 11.32 28.37
CA GLU A 129 -6.72 12.03 27.48
C GLU A 129 -5.57 11.10 27.07
N TYR A 130 -5.11 11.24 25.83
CA TYR A 130 -4.01 10.44 25.30
C TYR A 130 -3.26 11.22 24.21
N ASP A 131 -2.01 10.84 23.96
CA ASP A 131 -1.20 11.44 22.90
C ASP A 131 -1.58 10.88 21.53
N HIS A 132 -2.20 11.73 20.71
CA HIS A 132 -2.53 11.43 19.31
C HIS A 132 -1.29 11.14 18.45
N THR A 133 -0.15 11.72 18.81
CA THR A 133 1.14 11.54 18.11
C THR A 133 1.65 10.13 18.31
N ALA A 134 1.52 9.56 19.51
CA ALA A 134 1.88 8.17 19.79
C ALA A 134 1.13 7.18 18.89
N VAL A 135 -0.20 7.37 18.74
CA VAL A 135 -1.02 6.56 17.82
C VAL A 135 -0.57 6.74 16.37
N ALA A 136 -0.36 7.98 15.92
CA ALA A 136 0.09 8.27 14.56
C ALA A 136 1.46 7.65 14.26
N ASN A 137 2.39 7.72 15.22
CA ASN A 137 3.73 7.15 15.12
C ASN A 137 3.68 5.63 15.04
N LEU A 138 2.86 4.96 15.86
CA LEU A 138 2.68 3.52 15.78
C LEU A 138 2.09 3.10 14.43
N VAL A 139 1.03 3.78 13.95
CA VAL A 139 0.46 3.49 12.63
C VAL A 139 1.50 3.70 11.53
N ARG A 140 2.35 4.74 11.62
CA ARG A 140 3.46 4.97 10.69
C ARG A 140 4.50 3.84 10.74
N GLN A 141 4.87 3.36 11.93
CA GLN A 141 5.79 2.23 12.09
C GLN A 141 5.24 0.94 11.47
N VAL A 142 3.95 0.66 11.68
CA VAL A 142 3.27 -0.48 11.03
C VAL A 142 3.26 -0.29 9.52
N ALA A 143 2.90 0.90 9.04
CA ALA A 143 2.86 1.23 7.61
C ALA A 143 4.23 1.03 6.96
N MET A 144 5.33 1.53 7.54
CA MET A 144 6.69 1.37 6.99
C MET A 144 7.10 -0.09 6.78
N ARG A 145 6.55 -1.03 7.57
CA ARG A 145 6.85 -2.46 7.42
C ARG A 145 5.93 -3.15 6.42
N ILE A 146 4.66 -2.76 6.40
CA ILE A 146 3.61 -3.43 5.62
C ILE A 146 3.52 -2.86 4.21
N ASP A 147 3.58 -1.54 4.09
CA ASP A 147 3.42 -0.82 2.84
C ASP A 147 4.61 -1.11 1.93
N ARG A 148 4.28 -1.59 0.74
CA ARG A 148 5.25 -1.87 -0.32
C ARG A 148 4.60 -1.48 -1.63
N ALA A 149 5.25 -0.63 -2.40
CA ALA A 149 4.79 -0.34 -3.76
C ALA A 149 4.81 -1.62 -4.60
N PRO A 150 3.82 -1.84 -5.49
CA PRO A 150 3.91 -2.91 -6.46
C PRO A 150 5.13 -2.70 -7.36
N THR A 151 5.75 -3.79 -7.80
CA THR A 151 6.84 -3.74 -8.79
C THR A 151 6.36 -4.35 -10.08
N ASP A 152 6.47 -3.59 -11.16
CA ASP A 152 6.08 -4.03 -12.49
C ASP A 152 7.07 -5.08 -13.03
N ALA A 153 6.56 -5.95 -13.91
CA ALA A 153 7.42 -6.85 -14.66
C ALA A 153 8.36 -6.05 -15.57
N GLN A 154 9.59 -6.54 -15.78
CA GLN A 154 10.61 -5.87 -16.59
C GLN A 154 11.38 -6.86 -17.47
N ILE A 155 11.93 -6.35 -18.57
CA ILE A 155 12.86 -7.09 -19.44
C ILE A 155 14.25 -6.55 -19.20
N SER A 156 15.20 -7.45 -18.93
CA SER A 156 16.62 -7.16 -18.87
C SER A 156 17.32 -7.75 -20.09
N TYR A 157 18.22 -6.97 -20.69
CA TYR A 157 18.97 -7.35 -21.88
C TYR A 157 20.42 -7.68 -21.53
N SER A 158 20.97 -8.69 -22.19
CA SER A 158 22.36 -9.11 -22.04
C SER A 158 22.88 -9.72 -23.34
N SER A 159 24.19 -9.93 -23.46
CA SER A 159 24.77 -10.66 -24.58
C SER A 159 24.28 -12.12 -24.69
N ALA A 160 23.82 -12.71 -23.59
CA ALA A 160 23.27 -14.07 -23.60
C ALA A 160 21.84 -14.12 -24.18
N GLY A 161 21.11 -13.01 -24.16
CA GLY A 161 19.68 -12.95 -24.49
C GLY A 161 18.91 -11.98 -23.60
N ILE A 162 17.59 -12.19 -23.49
CA ILE A 162 16.73 -11.48 -22.55
C ILE A 162 16.42 -12.32 -21.31
N SER A 163 16.21 -11.66 -20.17
CA SER A 163 15.60 -12.25 -18.98
C SER A 163 14.44 -11.38 -18.51
N THR A 164 13.44 -12.01 -17.88
CA THR A 164 12.26 -11.31 -17.37
C THR A 164 12.28 -11.29 -15.85
N VAL A 165 12.13 -10.11 -15.26
CA VAL A 165 11.83 -9.97 -13.84
C VAL A 165 10.30 -9.97 -13.71
N PRO A 166 9.70 -10.94 -12.99
CA PRO A 166 8.24 -11.01 -12.85
C PRO A 166 7.72 -9.85 -11.98
N GLU A 167 6.46 -9.49 -12.18
CA GLU A 167 5.79 -8.52 -11.33
C GLU A 167 5.64 -9.04 -9.89
N ALA A 168 5.64 -8.13 -8.92
CA ALA A 168 5.32 -8.46 -7.54
C ALA A 168 4.21 -7.53 -7.01
N PRO A 169 3.18 -8.08 -6.36
CA PRO A 169 2.12 -7.28 -5.80
C PRO A 169 2.63 -6.40 -4.66
N GLY A 170 2.11 -5.18 -4.62
CA GLY A 170 2.30 -4.25 -3.51
C GLY A 170 1.35 -4.56 -2.36
N ARG A 171 1.54 -3.84 -1.26
CA ARG A 171 0.69 -3.88 -0.07
C ARG A 171 0.46 -2.47 0.44
N ALA A 172 -0.74 -2.20 0.95
CA ALA A 172 -1.09 -0.96 1.59
C ALA A 172 -1.94 -1.20 2.84
N LEU A 173 -1.50 -0.67 3.96
CA LEU A 173 -2.15 -0.72 5.26
C LEU A 173 -3.46 0.07 5.23
N PHE A 174 -4.50 -0.49 5.84
CA PHE A 174 -5.72 0.26 6.15
C PHE A 174 -5.48 1.15 7.39
N ALA A 175 -4.77 2.25 7.19
CA ALA A 175 -4.32 3.14 8.27
C ALA A 175 -5.48 3.72 9.10
N ASP A 176 -6.55 4.21 8.46
CA ASP A 176 -7.65 4.84 9.19
C ASP A 176 -8.49 3.85 10.02
N PRO A 177 -8.85 2.66 9.50
CA PRO A 177 -9.41 1.59 10.35
C PRO A 177 -8.52 1.26 11.55
N LEU A 178 -7.19 1.11 11.34
CA LEU A 178 -6.26 0.82 12.44
C LEU A 178 -6.24 1.95 13.48
N ARG A 179 -6.16 3.22 13.05
CA ARG A 179 -6.24 4.38 13.96
C ARG A 179 -7.51 4.39 14.80
N ARG A 180 -8.66 4.09 14.19
CA ARG A 180 -9.94 4.00 14.92
C ARG A 180 -9.95 2.87 15.94
N GLN A 181 -9.41 1.72 15.60
CA GLN A 181 -9.28 0.58 16.52
C GLN A 181 -8.36 0.90 17.69
N LEU A 182 -7.20 1.53 17.44
CA LEU A 182 -6.27 1.97 18.48
C LEU A 182 -6.90 3.01 19.41
N ARG A 183 -7.57 4.03 18.86
CA ARG A 183 -8.30 5.01 19.68
C ARG A 183 -9.33 4.33 20.57
N ARG A 184 -10.13 3.42 20.01
CA ARG A 184 -11.12 2.68 20.79
C ARG A 184 -10.47 1.88 21.91
N ALA A 185 -9.35 1.19 21.63
CA ALA A 185 -8.61 0.47 22.65
C ALA A 185 -8.09 1.40 23.76
N LEU A 186 -7.66 2.63 23.44
CA LEU A 186 -7.19 3.61 24.43
C LEU A 186 -8.31 4.22 25.28
N THR A 187 -9.53 4.30 24.79
CA THR A 187 -10.63 5.01 25.49
C THR A 187 -11.68 4.08 26.11
N ASP A 188 -11.85 2.87 25.59
CA ASP A 188 -12.85 1.90 26.05
C ASP A 188 -12.15 0.76 26.82
N PRO A 189 -12.37 0.61 28.14
CA PRO A 189 -11.73 -0.43 28.94
C PRO A 189 -12.11 -1.85 28.47
N ARG A 190 -13.25 -2.01 27.79
CA ARG A 190 -13.75 -3.30 27.28
C ARG A 190 -13.23 -3.63 25.89
N ALA A 191 -12.59 -2.68 25.21
CA ALA A 191 -12.06 -2.91 23.87
C ALA A 191 -10.88 -3.89 23.90
N ALA A 192 -10.78 -4.70 22.84
CA ALA A 192 -9.69 -5.66 22.69
C ALA A 192 -8.33 -4.94 22.68
N ARG A 193 -7.40 -5.42 23.51
CA ARG A 193 -6.01 -4.94 23.55
C ARG A 193 -5.14 -5.52 22.44
N VAL A 194 -5.66 -6.48 21.69
CA VAL A 194 -4.99 -7.04 20.51
C VAL A 194 -5.75 -6.63 19.27
N VAL A 195 -5.08 -5.91 18.36
CA VAL A 195 -5.66 -5.34 17.15
C VAL A 195 -4.96 -5.92 15.92
N ASP A 196 -5.73 -6.49 15.00
CA ASP A 196 -5.21 -6.98 13.72
C ASP A 196 -5.22 -5.88 12.67
N ALA A 197 -4.02 -5.44 12.28
CA ALA A 197 -3.84 -4.46 11.22
C ALA A 197 -4.06 -5.12 9.86
N ARG A 198 -5.18 -4.76 9.22
CA ARG A 198 -5.51 -5.23 7.87
C ARG A 198 -4.77 -4.41 6.82
N TYR A 199 -4.45 -5.03 5.71
CA TYR A 199 -3.90 -4.38 4.52
C TYR A 199 -4.60 -4.91 3.27
N ARG A 200 -4.48 -4.16 2.17
CA ARG A 200 -4.91 -4.60 0.83
C ARG A 200 -3.70 -4.87 -0.05
N THR A 201 -3.86 -5.80 -0.97
CA THR A 201 -2.91 -6.04 -2.05
C THR A 201 -3.10 -4.99 -3.13
N LEU A 202 -2.00 -4.43 -3.63
CA LEU A 202 -2.00 -3.52 -4.78
C LEU A 202 -1.49 -4.32 -5.99
N PRO A 203 -2.28 -4.44 -7.08
CA PRO A 203 -1.80 -5.10 -8.28
C PRO A 203 -0.66 -4.30 -8.91
N ALA A 204 0.23 -5.00 -9.62
CA ALA A 204 1.20 -4.35 -10.50
C ALA A 204 0.50 -3.72 -11.71
N HIS A 205 1.11 -2.69 -12.28
CA HIS A 205 0.59 -1.99 -13.44
C HIS A 205 0.90 -2.75 -14.73
N VAL A 206 2.08 -3.39 -14.77
CA VAL A 206 2.51 -4.23 -15.90
C VAL A 206 2.82 -5.64 -15.43
N THR A 207 2.10 -6.61 -15.96
CA THR A 207 2.34 -8.04 -15.75
C THR A 207 3.28 -8.61 -16.82
N GLN A 208 3.90 -9.75 -16.52
CA GLN A 208 4.72 -10.48 -17.49
C GLN A 208 3.92 -10.87 -18.73
N ALA A 209 2.63 -11.19 -18.57
CA ALA A 209 1.74 -11.46 -19.70
C ALA A 209 1.53 -10.22 -20.58
N GLN A 210 1.35 -9.05 -19.97
CA GLN A 210 1.23 -7.78 -20.71
C GLN A 210 2.55 -7.42 -21.42
N LEU A 211 3.71 -7.63 -20.80
CA LEU A 211 5.00 -7.46 -21.47
C LEU A 211 5.15 -8.40 -22.67
N SER A 212 4.77 -9.66 -22.50
CA SER A 212 4.85 -10.68 -23.56
C SER A 212 3.93 -10.38 -24.75
N ALA A 213 2.78 -9.78 -24.49
CA ALA A 213 1.88 -9.27 -25.53
C ALA A 213 2.41 -7.99 -26.19
N LYS A 214 3.04 -7.09 -25.42
CA LYS A 214 3.60 -5.83 -25.92
C LYS A 214 4.81 -6.05 -26.84
N TYR A 215 5.64 -7.04 -26.54
CA TYR A 215 6.85 -7.36 -27.30
C TYR A 215 6.72 -8.75 -27.94
N PRO A 216 5.99 -8.87 -29.07
CA PRO A 216 5.77 -10.14 -29.75
C PRO A 216 7.06 -10.74 -30.33
N SER A 217 7.99 -9.88 -30.78
CA SER A 217 9.35 -10.28 -31.18
C SER A 217 10.39 -9.35 -30.57
N ILE A 218 11.55 -9.91 -30.21
CA ILE A 218 12.74 -9.16 -29.80
C ILE A 218 13.94 -9.83 -30.46
N ILE A 219 14.84 -9.05 -31.04
CA ILE A 219 16.13 -9.51 -31.54
C ILE A 219 17.22 -9.16 -30.52
N VAL A 220 18.08 -10.12 -30.19
CA VAL A 220 19.30 -9.90 -29.41
C VAL A 220 20.50 -10.35 -30.23
N VAL A 221 21.46 -9.45 -30.43
CA VAL A 221 22.69 -9.68 -31.18
C VAL A 221 23.85 -9.72 -30.21
N ASN A 222 24.60 -10.82 -30.25
CA ASN A 222 25.85 -10.97 -29.53
C ASN A 222 27.00 -10.89 -30.54
N ARG A 223 27.69 -9.74 -30.56
CA ARG A 223 28.77 -9.50 -31.52
C ARG A 223 29.98 -10.40 -31.30
N SER A 224 30.32 -10.73 -30.04
CA SER A 224 31.49 -11.56 -29.73
C SER A 224 31.25 -13.05 -29.99
N ALA A 225 30.01 -13.51 -29.93
CA ALA A 225 29.63 -14.89 -30.24
C ALA A 225 29.18 -15.09 -31.70
N PHE A 226 29.03 -14.01 -32.48
CA PHE A 226 28.47 -14.07 -33.83
C PHE A 226 27.09 -14.73 -33.89
N GLU A 227 26.24 -14.41 -32.92
CA GLU A 227 24.88 -14.94 -32.80
C GLU A 227 23.82 -13.83 -32.84
N LEU A 228 22.74 -14.09 -33.57
CA LEU A 228 21.48 -13.36 -33.47
C LEU A 228 20.42 -14.28 -32.89
N LYS A 229 19.80 -13.89 -31.78
CA LYS A 229 18.72 -14.62 -31.12
C LYS A 229 17.40 -13.91 -31.34
N LEU A 230 16.43 -14.64 -31.89
CA LEU A 230 15.04 -14.21 -32.00
C LEU A 230 14.26 -14.73 -30.80
N PHE A 231 13.67 -13.82 -30.04
CA PHE A 231 12.72 -14.14 -28.98
C PHE A 231 11.31 -13.84 -29.45
N LYS A 232 10.39 -14.79 -29.25
CA LYS A 232 8.95 -14.62 -29.48
C LYS A 232 8.23 -14.69 -28.16
N HIS A 233 7.41 -13.69 -27.84
CA HIS A 233 6.67 -13.64 -26.57
C HIS A 233 7.56 -13.85 -25.34
N LEU A 234 8.76 -13.27 -25.37
CA LEU A 234 9.82 -13.37 -24.34
C LEU A 234 10.47 -14.74 -24.17
N LYS A 235 10.28 -15.66 -25.13
CA LYS A 235 10.91 -16.99 -25.16
C LYS A 235 11.81 -17.10 -26.38
N LEU A 236 12.98 -17.74 -26.22
CA LEU A 236 13.88 -17.98 -27.35
C LEU A 236 13.17 -18.86 -28.39
N ALA A 237 13.09 -18.36 -29.61
CA ALA A 237 12.47 -19.06 -30.74
C ALA A 237 13.53 -19.60 -31.70
N HIS A 238 14.58 -18.81 -31.97
CA HIS A 238 15.65 -19.21 -32.88
C HIS A 238 16.97 -18.53 -32.55
N THR A 239 18.08 -19.15 -32.95
CA THR A 239 19.43 -18.59 -32.91
C THR A 239 20.04 -18.75 -34.30
N TYR A 240 20.49 -17.65 -34.90
CA TYR A 240 21.11 -17.61 -36.21
C TYR A 240 22.59 -17.27 -36.09
N PRO A 241 23.47 -17.92 -36.86
CA PRO A 241 24.84 -17.48 -37.01
C PRO A 241 24.88 -16.22 -37.89
N ILE A 242 25.74 -15.26 -37.55
CA ILE A 242 25.82 -13.97 -38.25
C ILE A 242 27.28 -13.57 -38.53
N ALA A 243 27.48 -12.60 -39.40
CA ALA A 243 28.72 -11.81 -39.45
C ALA A 243 28.42 -10.38 -39.00
N VAL A 244 29.37 -9.74 -38.32
CA VAL A 244 29.22 -8.37 -37.79
C VAL A 244 30.27 -7.42 -38.36
N GLY A 245 30.18 -6.14 -38.00
CA GLY A 245 31.13 -5.10 -38.38
C GLY A 245 32.57 -5.43 -38.02
N MET A 246 33.49 -5.03 -38.88
CA MET A 246 34.93 -5.07 -38.61
C MET A 246 35.34 -3.97 -37.62
N GLN A 247 36.50 -4.16 -36.99
CA GLN A 247 37.03 -3.17 -36.04
C GLN A 247 37.17 -1.80 -36.73
N GLY A 248 36.61 -0.76 -36.09
CA GLY A 248 36.58 0.60 -36.65
C GLY A 248 35.35 0.88 -37.53
N LEU A 249 34.57 -0.15 -37.84
CA LEU A 249 33.27 -0.12 -38.52
C LEU A 249 32.29 -1.06 -37.80
N ASP A 250 32.36 -1.03 -36.47
CA ASP A 250 31.69 -1.97 -35.60
C ASP A 250 30.17 -1.89 -35.76
N THR A 251 29.50 -3.04 -35.63
CA THR A 251 28.04 -3.04 -35.48
C THR A 251 27.67 -2.26 -34.20
N PRO A 252 26.80 -1.25 -34.29
CA PRO A 252 26.62 -0.26 -33.23
C PRO A 252 25.88 -0.88 -32.03
N ALA A 253 26.55 -0.89 -30.87
CA ALA A 253 25.98 -1.39 -29.63
C ALA A 253 24.79 -0.53 -29.16
N GLY A 254 23.85 -1.14 -28.46
CA GLY A 254 22.72 -0.44 -27.85
C GLY A 254 21.38 -1.08 -28.14
N LEU A 255 20.32 -0.40 -27.69
CA LEU A 255 18.94 -0.80 -27.95
C LEU A 255 18.38 0.03 -29.10
N TRP A 256 18.09 -0.66 -30.19
CA TRP A 256 17.49 -0.13 -31.40
C TRP A 256 16.11 -0.74 -31.63
N HIS A 257 15.51 -0.39 -32.76
CA HIS A 257 14.27 -1.00 -33.26
C HIS A 257 14.38 -1.17 -34.77
N ILE A 258 13.65 -2.12 -35.34
CA ILE A 258 13.48 -2.21 -36.79
C ILE A 258 12.77 -0.95 -37.27
N GLN A 259 13.46 -0.15 -38.08
CA GLN A 259 12.96 1.14 -38.56
C GLN A 259 12.11 0.99 -39.82
N TRP A 260 12.55 0.12 -40.72
CA TRP A 260 11.86 -0.25 -41.95
C TRP A 260 12.44 -1.56 -42.47
N GLU A 261 11.69 -2.22 -43.34
CA GLU A 261 12.05 -3.52 -43.91
C GLU A 261 11.69 -3.55 -45.40
N GLN A 262 12.47 -4.27 -46.20
CA GLN A 262 12.24 -4.38 -47.63
C GLN A 262 12.69 -5.73 -48.20
N THR A 263 11.89 -6.28 -49.11
CA THR A 263 12.25 -7.42 -49.96
C THR A 263 12.96 -6.94 -51.21
N ASP A 264 14.02 -7.63 -51.61
CA ASP A 264 14.88 -7.28 -52.75
C ASP A 264 15.25 -5.78 -52.72
N PRO A 265 15.93 -5.33 -51.66
CA PRO A 265 16.22 -3.92 -51.43
C PRO A 265 17.28 -3.40 -52.39
N PRO A 266 17.19 -2.15 -52.88
CA PRO A 266 18.35 -1.49 -53.46
C PRO A 266 19.36 -1.16 -52.35
N TRP A 267 20.65 -1.19 -52.69
CA TRP A 267 21.69 -0.73 -51.78
C TRP A 267 22.03 0.73 -52.03
N TYR A 268 21.72 1.59 -51.05
CA TYR A 268 22.15 2.98 -51.02
C TYR A 268 23.55 3.06 -50.40
N VAL A 269 24.55 3.27 -51.24
CA VAL A 269 25.95 3.27 -50.81
C VAL A 269 26.22 4.55 -50.00
N PRO A 270 26.72 4.44 -48.75
CA PRO A 270 26.99 5.61 -47.93
C PRO A 270 28.08 6.47 -48.56
N ASN A 271 28.06 7.78 -48.27
CA ASN A 271 29.07 8.71 -48.74
C ASN A 271 30.31 8.68 -47.83
N ASP A 272 30.95 7.51 -47.76
CA ASP A 272 32.11 7.23 -46.92
C ASP A 272 33.35 6.89 -47.76
N ALA A 273 34.54 7.14 -47.20
CA ALA A 273 35.80 6.89 -47.88
C ALA A 273 35.99 5.43 -48.33
N TRP A 274 35.51 4.46 -47.54
CA TRP A 274 35.62 3.04 -47.85
C TRP A 274 34.82 2.63 -49.11
N ALA A 275 33.76 3.37 -49.43
CA ALA A 275 32.91 3.09 -50.59
C ALA A 275 33.59 3.49 -51.92
N GLY A 276 34.63 4.32 -51.88
CA GLY A 276 35.42 4.71 -53.04
C GLY A 276 34.55 5.25 -54.18
N SER A 277 34.70 4.68 -55.38
CA SER A 277 33.96 5.12 -56.57
C SER A 277 32.45 4.84 -56.53
N LEU A 278 31.98 4.07 -55.55
CA LEU A 278 30.55 3.76 -55.36
C LEU A 278 29.86 4.73 -54.40
N ALA A 279 30.60 5.58 -53.68
CA ALA A 279 30.05 6.51 -52.70
C ALA A 279 28.88 7.33 -53.27
N GLY A 280 27.73 7.32 -52.57
CA GLY A 280 26.53 8.05 -52.97
C GLY A 280 25.74 7.44 -54.14
N LYS A 281 26.16 6.30 -54.70
CA LYS A 281 25.41 5.60 -55.74
C LYS A 281 24.31 4.71 -55.14
N THR A 282 23.33 4.39 -55.96
CA THR A 282 22.33 3.35 -55.67
C THR A 282 22.60 2.15 -56.56
N ILE A 283 22.78 0.99 -55.94
CA ILE A 283 22.88 -0.29 -56.64
C ILE A 283 21.49 -0.94 -56.63
N PRO A 284 20.87 -1.16 -57.80
CA PRO A 284 19.55 -1.78 -57.87
C PRO A 284 19.61 -3.25 -57.44
N PRO A 285 18.46 -3.84 -57.04
CA PRO A 285 18.40 -5.25 -56.68
C PRO A 285 18.90 -6.14 -57.82
N GLY A 286 19.73 -7.14 -57.48
CA GLY A 286 20.27 -8.07 -58.46
C GLY A 286 21.61 -8.69 -58.07
N PRO A 287 22.34 -9.30 -59.03
CA PRO A 287 23.61 -9.98 -58.75
C PRO A 287 24.68 -9.08 -58.13
N GLN A 288 24.67 -7.77 -58.41
CA GLN A 288 25.64 -6.80 -57.88
C GLN A 288 25.23 -6.18 -56.54
N ASP A 289 23.98 -6.32 -56.11
CA ASP A 289 23.51 -5.80 -54.83
C ASP A 289 24.04 -6.69 -53.67
N PRO A 290 24.76 -6.17 -52.67
CA PRO A 290 25.26 -6.96 -51.56
C PRO A 290 24.21 -7.25 -50.47
N LEU A 291 23.06 -6.56 -50.46
CA LEU A 291 22.07 -6.72 -49.39
C LEU A 291 21.23 -7.99 -49.51
N LYS A 292 21.02 -8.48 -50.74
CA LYS A 292 20.39 -9.76 -51.12
C LYS A 292 19.08 -10.11 -50.39
N ALA A 293 18.02 -10.38 -51.14
CA ALA A 293 16.74 -10.94 -50.66
C ALA A 293 15.95 -10.08 -49.65
N ARG A 294 16.52 -9.70 -48.50
CA ARG A 294 15.84 -9.00 -47.41
C ARG A 294 16.77 -7.99 -46.74
N PHE A 295 16.22 -6.86 -46.34
CA PHE A 295 16.89 -5.89 -45.46
C PHE A 295 15.95 -5.42 -44.37
N MET A 296 16.46 -5.34 -43.14
CA MET A 296 15.76 -4.81 -41.98
C MET A 296 16.66 -3.75 -41.33
N SER A 297 16.26 -2.49 -41.44
CA SER A 297 17.08 -1.35 -41.01
C SER A 297 17.03 -1.13 -39.50
N PHE A 298 18.16 -0.71 -38.94
CA PHE A 298 18.24 -0.13 -37.61
C PHE A 298 19.33 0.95 -37.58
N ASN A 299 19.28 1.85 -36.61
CA ASN A 299 20.30 2.90 -36.42
C ASN A 299 20.62 3.74 -37.69
N GLY A 300 19.61 4.16 -38.47
CA GLY A 300 19.77 5.21 -39.47
C GLY A 300 20.67 4.89 -40.67
N GLY A 301 20.96 3.61 -40.92
CA GLY A 301 21.79 3.18 -42.05
C GLY A 301 22.36 1.77 -41.91
N ALA A 302 22.54 1.28 -40.67
CA ALA A 302 22.84 -0.13 -40.44
C ALA A 302 21.60 -1.01 -40.70
N GLY A 303 21.83 -2.30 -40.89
CA GLY A 303 20.73 -3.23 -41.09
C GLY A 303 21.15 -4.69 -40.98
N ILE A 304 20.14 -5.55 -40.86
CA ILE A 304 20.26 -6.99 -40.94
C ILE A 304 19.89 -7.41 -42.36
N HIS A 305 20.76 -8.12 -43.05
CA HIS A 305 20.56 -8.44 -44.47
C HIS A 305 21.20 -9.77 -44.90
N GLY A 306 20.79 -10.25 -46.07
CA GLY A 306 21.34 -11.45 -46.69
C GLY A 306 22.69 -11.20 -47.35
N ILE A 307 23.47 -12.23 -47.62
CA ILE A 307 24.71 -12.12 -48.41
C ILE A 307 24.70 -13.10 -49.57
N ASP A 308 25.59 -12.86 -50.54
CA ASP A 308 25.73 -13.79 -51.66
C ASP A 308 26.18 -15.17 -51.15
N PRO A 309 25.69 -16.28 -51.72
CA PRO A 309 26.14 -17.63 -51.33
C PRO A 309 27.65 -17.83 -51.39
N SER A 310 28.35 -17.12 -52.30
CA SER A 310 29.82 -17.14 -52.37
C SER A 310 30.51 -16.53 -51.14
N GLU A 311 29.81 -15.71 -50.37
CA GLU A 311 30.31 -15.03 -49.17
C GLU A 311 29.93 -15.74 -47.86
N TYR A 312 29.23 -16.89 -47.91
CA TYR A 312 28.79 -17.61 -46.70
C TYR A 312 29.92 -17.99 -45.74
N GLY A 313 31.14 -18.15 -46.25
CA GLY A 313 32.34 -18.37 -45.43
C GLY A 313 32.70 -17.20 -44.49
N THR A 314 32.05 -16.04 -44.62
CA THR A 314 32.24 -14.89 -43.72
C THR A 314 31.37 -14.92 -42.47
N ILE A 315 30.35 -15.78 -42.43
CA ILE A 315 29.50 -15.97 -41.25
C ILE A 315 30.37 -16.52 -40.10
N GLY A 316 30.24 -15.96 -38.90
CA GLY A 316 31.13 -16.25 -37.77
C GLY A 316 32.38 -15.38 -37.71
N HIS A 317 32.49 -14.35 -38.55
CA HIS A 317 33.61 -13.43 -38.60
C HIS A 317 33.18 -11.96 -38.59
N THR A 318 34.12 -11.07 -38.31
CA THR A 318 33.96 -9.63 -38.49
C THR A 318 34.25 -9.27 -39.94
N ALA A 319 33.23 -8.98 -40.74
CA ALA A 319 33.37 -8.88 -42.20
C ALA A 319 32.61 -7.70 -42.83
N SER A 320 31.74 -7.02 -42.08
CA SER A 320 30.89 -5.95 -42.61
C SER A 320 31.39 -4.55 -42.24
N HIS A 321 30.72 -3.53 -42.80
CA HIS A 321 30.94 -2.11 -42.47
C HIS A 321 29.89 -1.60 -41.46
N GLY A 322 29.44 -2.46 -40.54
CA GLY A 322 28.49 -2.12 -39.48
C GLY A 322 27.15 -2.88 -39.54
N CYS A 323 26.81 -3.44 -40.70
CA CYS A 323 25.61 -4.28 -40.87
C CYS A 323 25.76 -5.67 -40.25
N ILE A 324 24.64 -6.34 -40.01
CA ILE A 324 24.59 -7.74 -39.60
C ILE A 324 24.29 -8.58 -40.85
N ARG A 325 25.21 -9.48 -41.20
CA ARG A 325 25.10 -10.35 -42.38
C ARG A 325 24.57 -11.72 -41.97
N MET A 326 23.65 -12.23 -42.77
CA MET A 326 23.01 -13.54 -42.60
C MET A 326 23.01 -14.29 -43.93
N THR A 327 22.88 -15.62 -43.88
CA THR A 327 22.61 -16.39 -45.10
C THR A 327 21.23 -16.01 -45.66
N ILE A 328 21.01 -16.21 -46.97
CA ILE A 328 19.72 -15.90 -47.60
C ILE A 328 18.56 -16.68 -46.95
N PRO A 329 18.67 -17.99 -46.67
CA PRO A 329 17.61 -18.72 -45.97
C PRO A 329 17.32 -18.14 -44.58
N ASP A 330 18.35 -17.81 -43.81
CA ASP A 330 18.21 -17.31 -42.44
C ASP A 330 17.58 -15.92 -42.41
N VAL A 331 18.00 -15.01 -43.30
CA VAL A 331 17.43 -13.66 -43.34
C VAL A 331 15.98 -13.68 -43.80
N ILE A 332 15.61 -14.55 -44.75
CA ILE A 332 14.21 -14.73 -45.17
C ILE A 332 13.39 -15.24 -43.98
N ASN A 333 13.91 -16.24 -43.26
CA ASN A 333 13.24 -16.80 -42.10
C ASN A 333 13.04 -15.79 -40.97
N LEU A 334 14.06 -14.95 -40.69
CA LEU A 334 13.96 -13.89 -39.68
C LEU A 334 12.96 -12.81 -40.11
N TYR A 335 13.04 -12.36 -41.37
CA TYR A 335 12.20 -11.30 -41.93
C TYR A 335 10.71 -11.60 -41.78
N ASP A 336 10.30 -12.84 -42.04
CA ASP A 336 8.89 -13.24 -41.95
C ASP A 336 8.36 -13.29 -40.49
N GLN A 337 9.23 -13.16 -39.50
CA GLN A 337 8.90 -13.32 -38.07
C GLN A 337 8.99 -12.03 -37.26
N VAL A 338 9.58 -10.97 -37.81
CA VAL A 338 9.75 -9.67 -37.15
C VAL A 338 8.99 -8.59 -37.88
N LYS A 339 8.82 -7.43 -37.25
CA LYS A 339 8.10 -6.30 -37.82
C LYS A 339 8.82 -4.99 -37.50
N VAL A 340 8.52 -3.97 -38.30
CA VAL A 340 8.84 -2.58 -37.96
C VAL A 340 8.37 -2.26 -36.54
N GLY A 341 9.27 -1.70 -35.74
CA GLY A 341 9.09 -1.40 -34.32
C GLY A 341 9.57 -2.48 -33.35
N ASP A 342 9.86 -3.71 -33.81
CA ASP A 342 10.39 -4.77 -32.94
C ASP A 342 11.79 -4.36 -32.41
N PRO A 343 12.09 -4.55 -31.11
CA PRO A 343 13.37 -4.16 -30.54
C PRO A 343 14.54 -4.99 -31.06
N VAL A 344 15.69 -4.34 -31.25
CA VAL A 344 16.98 -4.96 -31.60
C VAL A 344 18.01 -4.54 -30.57
N TYR A 345 18.37 -5.43 -29.66
CA TYR A 345 19.42 -5.19 -28.69
C TYR A 345 20.75 -5.74 -29.20
N ILE A 346 21.79 -4.90 -29.24
CA ILE A 346 23.12 -5.26 -29.72
C ILE A 346 24.11 -5.12 -28.57
N ALA A 347 24.65 -6.27 -28.13
CA ALA A 347 25.62 -6.38 -27.06
C ALA A 347 27.06 -6.34 -27.58
#